data_AF-A0A7Y7C3A9-F1
#
_entry.id   AF-A0A7Y7C3A9-F1
#
_cell.length_a   1.000
_cell.length_b   1.000
_cell.length_c   1.000
_cell.angle_alpha   90.00
_cell.angle_beta   90.00
_cell.angle_gamma   90.00
#
_symmetry.space_group_name_H-M   'P 1'
#
loop_
_entity.id
_entity.type
_entity.pdbx_description
1 polymer ?
#
loop_
_entity_poly.entity_id
_entity_poly.type
_entity_poly.pdbx_seq_one_letter_code
_entity_poly.pdbx_strand_id
1 'polypeptide(L)'
;MTPEEKQRLIERARAILLNHVPHWERATREEGRPLSAYAQLADAVRGALAGDPGVIPTLHRVLDERFFARTNSMNESALASLSLALLGDRASIPRIRAAHAFNLNREAKPLALAILDDMEEPPSSP
;
A
#
# COMPACT_ATOMS: atom_id res chain seq x y z
N MET A 1 2.12 4.40 -20.71
CA MET A 1 2.92 5.45 -20.04
C MET A 1 4.38 5.28 -20.46
N THR A 2 5.23 6.30 -20.37
CA THR A 2 6.67 6.06 -20.59
C THR A 2 7.30 5.37 -19.37
N PRO A 3 8.40 4.62 -19.53
CA PRO A 3 9.12 4.04 -18.39
C PRO A 3 9.54 5.08 -17.34
N GLU A 4 9.90 6.29 -17.77
CA GLU A 4 10.28 7.40 -16.89
C GLU A 4 9.10 7.95 -16.11
N GLU A 5 7.94 8.10 -16.75
CA GLU A 5 6.70 8.49 -16.09
C GLU A 5 6.29 7.45 -15.04
N LYS A 6 6.37 6.17 -15.39
CA LYS A 6 6.11 5.06 -14.47
C LYS A 6 7.06 5.07 -13.27
N GLN A 7 8.36 5.25 -13.51
CA GLN A 7 9.34 5.35 -12.44
C GLN A 7 9.02 6.53 -11.51
N ARG A 8 8.60 7.70 -12.04
CA ARG A 8 8.18 8.85 -11.22
C ARG A 8 6.97 8.53 -10.34
N LEU A 9 6.00 7.76 -10.85
CA LEU A 9 4.85 7.32 -10.03
C LEU A 9 5.29 6.38 -8.91
N ILE A 10 6.17 5.43 -9.21
CA ILE A 10 6.75 4.50 -8.23
C ILE A 10 7.52 5.27 -7.15
N GLU A 11 8.40 6.21 -7.54
CA GLU A 11 9.14 7.03 -6.58
C GLU A 11 8.22 7.89 -5.71
N ARG A 12 7.16 8.46 -6.29
CA ARG A 12 6.15 9.20 -5.52
C ARG A 12 5.45 8.29 -4.51
N ALA A 13 5.07 7.08 -4.90
CA ALA A 13 4.45 6.12 -3.99
C ALA A 13 5.41 5.74 -2.85
N ARG A 14 6.69 5.47 -3.15
CA ARG A 14 7.73 5.20 -2.15
C ARG A 14 7.92 6.38 -1.19
N ALA A 15 7.97 7.61 -1.69
CA ALA A 15 8.12 8.82 -0.87
C ALA A 15 6.94 9.00 0.11
N ILE A 16 5.71 8.77 -0.35
CA ILE A 16 4.52 8.83 0.52
C ILE A 16 4.62 7.77 1.63
N LEU A 17 4.95 6.52 1.29
CA LEU A 17 5.11 5.45 2.27
C LEU A 17 6.22 5.77 3.28
N LEU A 18 7.39 6.20 2.83
CA LEU A 18 8.53 6.55 3.69
C LEU A 18 8.23 7.72 4.63
N ASN A 19 7.43 8.69 4.21
CA ASN A 19 7.02 9.79 5.07
C ASN A 19 6.04 9.33 6.18
N HIS A 20 5.17 8.36 5.87
CA HIS A 20 4.12 7.93 6.79
C HIS A 20 4.53 6.78 7.72
N VAL A 21 5.44 5.88 7.33
CA VAL A 21 5.91 4.75 8.16
C VAL A 21 6.46 5.17 9.54
N PRO A 22 7.31 6.21 9.66
CA PRO A 22 7.91 6.60 10.95
C PRO A 22 6.90 7.06 12.01
N HIS A 23 5.73 7.55 11.59
CA HIS A 23 4.75 8.14 12.51
C HIS A 23 3.95 7.10 13.34
N TRP A 24 4.13 5.81 13.09
CA TRP A 24 3.35 4.72 13.71
C TRP A 24 4.22 3.79 14.58
N GLU A 25 5.48 4.16 14.80
CA GLU A 25 6.34 3.53 15.80
C GLU A 25 5.84 3.90 17.20
N ARG A 26 5.14 2.98 17.87
CA ARG A 26 4.94 3.11 19.31
C ARG A 26 6.30 2.97 20.00
N ALA A 27 6.60 3.94 20.86
CA ALA A 27 7.83 4.13 21.61
C ALA A 27 8.27 2.98 22.55
N THR A 28 7.60 1.82 22.61
CA THR A 28 8.06 0.69 23.43
C THR A 28 7.33 -0.60 23.05
N ARG A 29 8.08 -1.66 22.76
CA ARG A 29 7.60 -3.02 22.52
C ARG A 29 7.36 -3.68 23.88
N GLU A 30 6.12 -4.00 24.23
CA GLU A 30 5.84 -4.95 25.32
C GLU A 30 6.04 -6.36 24.75
N GLU A 31 7.05 -7.09 25.25
CA GLU A 31 7.29 -8.49 24.87
C GLU A 31 6.07 -9.37 25.24
N GLY A 32 5.64 -10.22 24.30
CA GLY A 32 4.62 -11.24 24.55
C GLY A 32 3.19 -10.93 24.07
N ARG A 33 2.92 -9.74 23.52
CA ARG A 33 1.61 -9.43 22.90
C ARG A 33 1.67 -9.54 21.37
N PRO A 34 0.61 -10.03 20.71
CA PRO A 34 0.51 -9.96 19.25
C PRO A 34 0.65 -8.51 18.80
N LEU A 35 1.33 -8.31 17.67
CA LEU A 35 1.50 -6.99 17.07
C LEU A 35 0.14 -6.30 16.95
N SER A 36 0.07 -5.02 17.33
CA SER A 36 -1.12 -4.23 17.04
C SER A 36 -1.35 -4.23 15.53
N ALA A 37 -2.62 -4.06 15.12
CA ALA A 37 -3.01 -3.80 13.75
C ALA A 37 -2.03 -2.88 13.01
N TYR A 38 -1.67 -1.77 13.64
CA TYR A 38 -0.79 -0.75 13.09
C TYR A 38 0.67 -1.18 12.97
N ALA A 39 1.16 -1.97 13.92
CA ALA A 39 2.49 -2.54 13.81
C ALA A 39 2.56 -3.57 12.66
N GLN A 40 1.52 -4.39 12.49
CA GLN A 40 1.41 -5.31 11.35
C GLN A 40 1.37 -4.55 10.02
N LEU A 41 0.64 -3.45 9.94
CA LEU A 41 0.63 -2.58 8.76
C LEU A 41 1.99 -1.94 8.51
N ALA A 42 2.65 -1.39 9.54
CA ALA A 42 3.97 -0.78 9.39
C ALA A 42 5.01 -1.79 8.90
N ASP A 43 5.01 -3.01 9.45
CA ASP A 43 5.89 -4.09 9.01
C ASP A 43 5.57 -4.53 7.57
N ALA A 44 4.29 -4.64 7.20
CA ALA A 44 3.89 -4.95 5.85
C ALA A 44 4.31 -3.87 4.84
N VAL A 45 4.22 -2.59 5.20
CA VAL A 45 4.69 -1.48 4.36
C VAL A 45 6.21 -1.53 4.19
N ARG A 46 6.98 -1.85 5.24
CA ARG A 46 8.44 -2.04 5.14
C ARG A 46 8.79 -3.20 4.23
N GLY A 47 8.09 -4.33 4.35
CA GLY A 47 8.26 -5.46 3.45
C GLY A 47 7.95 -5.09 2.00
N ALA A 48 6.86 -4.35 1.75
CA ALA A 48 6.53 -3.89 0.40
C ALA A 48 7.60 -2.95 -0.19
N LEU A 49 8.15 -2.03 0.61
CA LEU A 49 9.26 -1.17 0.21
C LEU A 49 10.54 -1.95 -0.15
N ALA A 50 10.73 -3.10 0.50
CA ALA A 50 11.81 -4.06 0.23
C ALA A 50 11.49 -5.06 -0.90
N GLY A 51 10.28 -5.02 -1.48
CA GLY A 51 9.85 -5.93 -2.53
C GLY A 51 9.47 -7.33 -2.04
N ASP A 52 9.11 -7.50 -0.77
CA ASP A 52 8.69 -8.78 -0.19
C ASP A 52 7.22 -9.08 -0.52
N PRO A 53 6.91 -10.07 -1.39
CA PRO A 53 5.52 -10.44 -1.68
C PRO A 53 4.83 -11.16 -0.51
N GLY A 54 5.57 -11.64 0.48
CA GLY A 54 5.04 -12.32 1.68
C GLY A 54 4.11 -11.45 2.52
N VAL A 55 4.14 -10.14 2.34
CA VAL A 55 3.28 -9.18 3.06
C VAL A 55 1.92 -8.93 2.38
N ILE A 56 1.71 -9.39 1.14
CA ILE A 56 0.46 -9.19 0.39
C ILE A 56 -0.79 -9.61 1.20
N PRO A 57 -0.82 -10.79 1.87
CA PRO A 57 -2.00 -11.18 2.66
C PRO A 57 -2.34 -10.17 3.76
N THR A 58 -1.34 -9.59 4.43
CA THR A 58 -1.55 -8.57 5.46
C THR A 58 -2.10 -7.28 4.84
N LEU A 59 -1.60 -6.87 3.68
CA LEU A 59 -2.09 -5.68 2.97
C LEU A 59 -3.53 -5.84 2.46
N HIS A 60 -3.92 -7.03 2.00
CA HIS A 60 -5.33 -7.33 1.67
C HIS A 60 -6.23 -7.24 2.88
N ARG A 61 -5.81 -7.82 4.02
CA ARG A 61 -6.56 -7.72 5.28
C ARG A 61 -6.79 -6.27 5.71
N VAL A 62 -5.84 -5.36 5.45
CA VAL A 62 -6.00 -3.93 5.73
C VAL A 62 -7.14 -3.29 4.91
N LEU A 63 -7.34 -3.74 3.67
CA LEU A 63 -8.44 -3.27 2.82
C LEU A 63 -9.79 -3.92 3.18
N ASP A 64 -9.77 -5.17 3.63
CA ASP A 64 -10.98 -5.98 3.82
C ASP A 64 -11.55 -5.88 5.25
N GLU A 65 -10.70 -5.69 6.28
CA GLU A 65 -11.12 -5.75 7.67
C GLU A 65 -11.52 -4.39 8.25
N ARG A 66 -12.76 -4.31 8.76
CA ARG A 66 -13.34 -3.09 9.33
C ARG A 66 -12.51 -2.47 10.45
N PHE A 67 -11.71 -3.25 11.18
CA PHE A 67 -10.93 -2.69 12.30
C PHE A 67 -9.81 -1.75 11.84
N PHE A 68 -9.29 -1.90 10.61
CA PHE A 68 -8.34 -0.97 10.02
C PHE A 68 -9.01 0.32 9.51
N ALA A 69 -10.26 0.22 9.06
CA ALA A 69 -11.09 1.35 8.61
C ALA A 69 -11.74 2.15 9.76
N ARG A 70 -11.36 1.90 11.02
CA ARG A 70 -11.98 2.53 12.20
C ARG A 70 -11.38 3.89 12.58
N THR A 71 -10.26 4.29 12.00
CA THR A 71 -9.71 5.62 12.25
C THR A 71 -10.37 6.62 11.33
N ASN A 72 -10.63 7.82 11.86
CA ASN A 72 -11.22 8.91 11.09
C ASN A 72 -10.35 9.36 9.90
N SER A 73 -9.09 8.89 9.80
CA SER A 73 -8.16 9.28 8.73
C SER A 73 -8.18 8.34 7.53
N MET A 74 -8.53 7.06 7.66
CA MET A 74 -8.48 6.05 6.57
C MET A 74 -7.12 5.97 5.86
N ASN A 75 -6.04 6.42 6.52
CA ASN A 75 -4.69 6.43 5.94
C ASN A 75 -4.16 5.00 5.73
N GLU A 76 -4.67 4.04 6.48
CA GLU A 76 -4.31 2.63 6.42
C GLU A 76 -4.60 2.04 5.03
N SER A 77 -5.79 2.32 4.49
CA SER A 77 -6.16 1.88 3.14
C SER A 77 -5.29 2.53 2.07
N ALA A 78 -4.85 3.77 2.29
CA ALA A 78 -3.97 4.47 1.37
C ALA A 78 -2.58 3.83 1.32
N LEU A 79 -2.01 3.53 2.50
CA LEU A 79 -0.72 2.84 2.60
C LEU A 79 -0.77 1.43 2.05
N ALA A 80 -1.85 0.69 2.32
CA ALA A 80 -2.05 -0.65 1.77
C ALA A 80 -2.15 -0.61 0.23
N SER A 81 -2.92 0.33 -0.32
CA SER A 81 -3.08 0.47 -1.78
C SER A 81 -1.75 0.77 -2.47
N LEU A 82 -0.95 1.70 -1.93
CA LEU A 82 0.36 2.03 -2.50
C LEU A 82 1.35 0.86 -2.36
N SER A 83 1.33 0.15 -1.23
CA SER A 83 2.20 -1.01 -1.00
C SER A 83 1.89 -2.15 -1.98
N LEU A 84 0.61 -2.43 -2.21
CA LEU A 84 0.17 -3.43 -3.20
C LEU A 84 0.55 -3.01 -4.63
N ALA A 85 0.48 -1.72 -4.94
CA ALA A 85 0.92 -1.19 -6.22
C ALA A 85 2.43 -1.35 -6.43
N LEU A 86 3.27 -1.11 -5.42
CA LEU A 86 4.71 -1.34 -5.50
C LEU A 86 5.07 -2.82 -5.71
N LEU A 87 4.29 -3.73 -5.13
CA LEU A 87 4.44 -5.17 -5.30
C LEU A 87 3.85 -5.70 -6.62
N GLY A 88 3.19 -4.83 -7.39
CA GLY A 88 2.55 -5.23 -8.64
C GLY A 88 1.32 -6.13 -8.46
N ASP A 89 0.66 -6.10 -7.31
CA ASP A 89 -0.48 -6.97 -7.04
C ASP A 89 -1.76 -6.48 -7.76
N ARG A 90 -1.96 -6.89 -9.01
CA ARG A 90 -3.15 -6.51 -9.80
C ARG A 90 -4.46 -7.07 -9.24
N ALA A 91 -4.41 -8.15 -8.46
CA ALA A 91 -5.59 -8.72 -7.80
C ALA A 91 -6.22 -7.77 -6.78
N SER A 92 -5.48 -6.76 -6.31
CA SER A 92 -5.97 -5.71 -5.43
C SER A 92 -6.79 -4.61 -6.13
N ILE A 93 -6.77 -4.50 -7.47
CA ILE A 93 -7.43 -3.41 -8.20
C ILE A 93 -8.91 -3.24 -7.79
N PRO A 94 -9.75 -4.29 -7.71
CA PRO A 94 -11.14 -4.14 -7.26
C PRO A 94 -11.25 -3.62 -5.82
N ARG A 95 -10.35 -4.04 -4.92
CA ARG A 95 -10.31 -3.60 -3.51
C ARG A 95 -9.94 -2.13 -3.41
N ILE A 96 -8.91 -1.71 -4.14
CA ILE A 96 -8.46 -0.30 -4.20
C ILE A 96 -9.59 0.59 -4.76
N ARG A 97 -10.32 0.11 -5.78
CA ARG A 97 -11.49 0.83 -6.33
C ARG A 97 -12.64 0.93 -5.34
N ALA A 98 -12.85 -0.08 -4.50
CA ALA A 98 -13.90 -0.07 -3.47
C ALA A 98 -13.55 0.81 -2.25
N ALA A 99 -12.27 1.08 -1.99
CA ALA A 99 -11.84 1.92 -0.87
C ALA A 99 -12.39 3.36 -0.96
N HIS A 100 -12.86 3.90 0.17
CA HIS A 100 -13.36 5.27 0.27
C HIS A 100 -12.25 6.31 0.05
N ALA A 101 -12.49 7.29 -0.82
CA ALA A 101 -11.52 8.33 -1.18
C ALA A 101 -11.60 9.57 -0.27
N PHE A 102 -11.28 9.41 1.01
CA PHE A 102 -11.11 10.51 1.97
C PHE A 102 -9.65 10.62 2.43
N ASN A 103 -9.22 11.84 2.79
CA ASN A 103 -7.86 12.14 3.25
C ASN A 103 -6.77 11.60 2.30
N LEU A 104 -5.77 10.86 2.82
CA LEU A 104 -4.65 10.34 2.03
C LEU A 104 -5.10 9.42 0.89
N ASN A 105 -6.28 8.79 0.98
CA ASN A 105 -6.82 7.97 -0.11
C ASN A 105 -7.15 8.79 -1.37
N ARG A 106 -7.37 10.11 -1.28
CA ARG A 106 -7.62 10.94 -2.48
C ARG A 106 -6.40 10.97 -3.40
N GLU A 107 -5.19 10.93 -2.84
CA GLU A 107 -3.94 10.90 -3.61
C GLU A 107 -3.46 9.48 -3.86
N ALA A 108 -3.51 8.62 -2.84
CA ALA A 108 -2.95 7.27 -2.90
C ALA A 108 -3.72 6.33 -3.85
N LYS A 109 -5.05 6.42 -3.88
CA LYS A 109 -5.89 5.56 -4.73
C LYS A 109 -5.63 5.76 -6.23
N PRO A 110 -5.72 6.98 -6.81
CA PRO A 110 -5.43 7.16 -8.23
C PRO A 110 -3.97 6.83 -8.56
N LEU A 111 -3.03 7.11 -7.64
CA LEU A 111 -1.62 6.75 -7.82
C LEU A 111 -1.40 5.23 -7.88
N ALA A 112 -1.98 4.48 -6.94
CA ALA A 112 -1.89 3.02 -6.91
C ALA A 112 -2.49 2.38 -8.17
N LEU A 113 -3.65 2.87 -8.61
CA LEU A 113 -4.29 2.40 -9.84
C LEU A 113 -3.44 2.73 -11.07
N ALA A 114 -2.88 3.95 -11.17
CA ALA A 114 -2.02 4.33 -12.29
C ALA A 114 -0.77 3.44 -12.40
N ILE A 115 -0.19 3.03 -11.27
CA ILE A 115 0.95 2.10 -11.23
C ILE A 115 0.53 0.69 -11.69
N LEU A 116 -0.64 0.20 -11.24
CA LEU A 116 -1.12 -1.16 -11.50
C LEU A 116 -1.73 -1.34 -12.91
N ASP A 117 -2.39 -0.32 -13.45
CA ASP A 117 -3.02 -0.35 -14.77
C ASP A 117 -1.95 -0.32 -15.88
N ASP A 118 -0.79 0.31 -15.64
CA ASP A 118 0.34 0.40 -16.59
C ASP A 118 1.32 -0.79 -16.51
N MET A 119 0.95 -1.87 -15.82
CA MET A 119 1.68 -3.15 -15.85
C MET A 119 1.19 -4.08 -16.97
N GLU A 120 0.82 -3.54 -18.13
CA GLU A 120 0.55 -4.36 -19.32
C GLU A 120 1.79 -5.17 -19.75
N GLU A 121 1.47 -6.34 -20.29
CA GLU A 121 2.35 -7.48 -20.61
C GLU A 121 3.58 -7.09 -21.44
N PRO A 122 4.69 -7.85 -21.32
CA PRO A 122 5.78 -7.74 -22.29
C PRO A 122 5.19 -7.91 -23.70
N PRO A 123 5.70 -7.17 -24.72
CA PRO A 123 5.21 -7.32 -26.08
C PRO A 123 5.32 -8.79 -26.47
N SER A 124 4.18 -9.45 -26.63
CA SER A 124 4.09 -10.74 -27.28
C SER A 124 4.69 -10.54 -28.66
N SER A 125 5.92 -11.01 -28.84
CA SER A 125 6.64 -10.89 -30.11
C SER A 125 5.93 -11.76 -31.16
N PRO A 126 5.94 -11.33 -32.44
CA PRO A 126 5.15 -11.92 -33.51
C PRO A 126 5.54 -13.35 -33.88
#